data_AF-R7MC78-F1
#
_entry.id   AF-R7MC78-F1
#
_cell.length_a   1.000
_cell.length_b   1.000
_cell.length_c   1.000
_cell.angle_alpha   90.00
_cell.angle_beta   90.00
_cell.angle_gamma   90.00
#
_symmetry.space_group_name_H-M   'P 1'
#
loop_
_entity.id
_entity.type
_entity.pdbx_description
1 polymer ?
#
loop_
_entity_poly.entity_id
_entity_poly.type
_entity_poly.pdbx_seq_one_letter_code
_entity_poly.pdbx_strand_id
1 'polypeptide(L)'
;MLSVDINKNDIYKCIYFIVAIAQKQSKASMGGSLSSRGDLIGGIFDRWINTVPESIIFNKIILPSISKKNVEVISDYYMYDPGHNKAGIAPDVIGLNINDKNINDKIVPFVKFNERWEPVEGMPQIEIKTFKKPQKMVSLRDQGYSGKYLVMAESDFRIDYLLPFFNSEIFNKEIYKELKMNDQAFIVSNEKGNIHEIAEIDFSEAKIGSVALLKITDADTFKNYSTYCNEHVCAHYIKDITKQDKQPTQQNCNNFLSEYCDKNEIGLYRMNYKWYDNLLEDGIPYYVKNSKNKNKLNVRNYYKTLDISVDNINAIKVLKKSFSSLYIEILENAQINDIPLQRGYYKVELACLDRSSNPGSEFFMQKSLVKYLPDKEVILKNILKEIIDKNSN
;
A
#
# COMPACT_ATOMS: atom_id res chain seq x y z
N MET A 1 -0.13 -16.69 6.49
CA MET A 1 -0.22 -15.24 6.69
C MET A 1 -1.08 -15.00 7.92
N LEU A 2 -0.56 -14.33 8.94
CA LEU A 2 -1.30 -14.04 10.17
C LEU A 2 -2.10 -12.75 9.96
N SER A 3 -3.42 -12.83 10.16
CA SER A 3 -4.36 -11.72 10.05
C SER A 3 -5.15 -11.57 11.35
N VAL A 4 -5.44 -10.33 11.74
CA VAL A 4 -6.22 -10.00 12.92
C VAL A 4 -7.29 -8.98 12.59
N ASP A 5 -8.40 -9.08 13.30
CA ASP A 5 -9.50 -8.12 13.17
C ASP A 5 -9.19 -6.82 13.92
N ILE A 6 -9.61 -5.72 13.29
CA ILE A 6 -9.59 -4.38 13.87
C ILE A 6 -11.03 -4.02 14.21
N ASN A 7 -11.27 -3.75 15.49
CA ASN A 7 -12.53 -3.27 16.03
C ASN A 7 -12.43 -1.79 16.38
N LYS A 8 -13.57 -1.14 16.61
CA LYS A 8 -13.60 0.29 16.95
C LYS A 8 -12.69 0.68 18.13
N ASN A 9 -12.60 -0.18 19.15
CA ASN A 9 -11.81 0.09 20.37
C ASN A 9 -10.31 0.12 20.10
N ASP A 10 -9.84 -0.59 19.07
CA ASP A 10 -8.43 -0.69 18.73
C ASP A 10 -7.86 0.64 18.21
N ILE A 11 -8.73 1.54 17.73
CA ILE A 11 -8.29 2.75 17.02
C ILE A 11 -8.71 4.04 17.69
N TYR A 12 -9.25 4.01 18.93
CA TYR A 12 -9.67 5.23 19.63
C TYR A 12 -8.56 6.28 19.74
N LYS A 13 -7.32 5.85 20.05
CA LYS A 13 -6.15 6.75 20.10
C LYS A 13 -5.92 7.43 18.74
N CYS A 14 -5.99 6.68 17.65
CA CYS A 14 -5.84 7.21 16.28
C CYS A 14 -7.00 8.15 15.89
N ILE A 15 -8.26 7.79 16.19
CA ILE A 15 -9.41 8.68 15.92
C ILE A 15 -9.23 10.01 16.64
N TYR A 16 -8.89 9.98 17.93
CA TYR A 16 -8.65 11.20 18.71
C TYR A 16 -7.53 12.05 18.10
N PHE A 17 -6.39 11.41 17.77
CA PHE A 17 -5.25 12.09 17.16
C PHE A 17 -5.62 12.77 15.83
N ILE A 18 -6.32 12.07 14.95
CA ILE A 18 -6.73 12.60 13.64
C ILE A 18 -7.71 13.77 13.80
N VAL A 19 -8.68 13.67 14.72
CA VAL A 19 -9.62 14.76 15.02
C VAL A 19 -8.88 15.96 15.59
N ALA A 20 -7.92 15.75 16.49
CA ALA A 20 -7.10 16.83 17.05
C ALA A 20 -6.26 17.54 15.97
N ILE A 21 -5.70 16.79 15.01
CA ILE A 21 -5.02 17.34 13.83
C ILE A 21 -5.99 18.21 13.01
N ALA A 22 -7.20 17.70 12.74
CA ALA A 22 -8.20 18.41 11.95
C ALA A 22 -8.66 19.70 12.63
N GLN A 23 -8.91 19.68 13.95
CA GLN A 23 -9.33 20.87 14.71
C GLN A 23 -8.24 21.96 14.80
N LYS A 24 -6.96 21.56 14.79
CA LYS A 24 -5.84 22.52 14.79
C LYS A 24 -5.67 23.26 13.46
N GLN A 25 -6.35 22.84 12.39
CA GLN A 25 -6.39 23.59 11.13
C GLN A 25 -7.24 24.86 11.32
N SER A 26 -6.58 25.96 11.72
CA SER A 26 -7.27 27.14 12.25
C SER A 26 -7.81 28.12 11.20
N LYS A 27 -7.30 28.09 9.95
CA LYS A 27 -7.64 29.11 8.92
C LYS A 27 -7.70 28.61 7.47
N ALA A 28 -7.25 27.39 7.19
CA ALA A 28 -7.25 26.79 5.85
C ALA A 28 -7.31 25.27 5.97
N SER A 29 -7.76 24.59 4.91
CA SER A 29 -7.72 23.14 4.82
C SER A 29 -6.28 22.63 4.73
N MET A 30 -6.03 21.39 5.16
CA MET A 30 -4.68 20.83 5.22
C MET A 30 -4.11 20.68 3.80
N GLY A 31 -2.94 21.27 3.53
CA GLY A 31 -2.29 21.14 2.21
C GLY A 31 -2.11 19.67 1.79
N GLY A 32 -2.58 19.33 0.60
CA GLY A 32 -2.32 18.06 -0.07
C GLY A 32 -1.02 18.13 -0.88
N SER A 33 -0.21 17.07 -0.89
CA SER A 33 1.00 16.99 -1.71
C SER A 33 0.73 16.79 -3.21
N LEU A 34 -0.50 16.43 -3.58
CA LEU A 34 -0.87 16.00 -4.94
C LEU A 34 -1.98 16.83 -5.59
N SER A 35 -2.72 17.64 -4.83
CA SER A 35 -3.72 18.56 -5.37
C SER A 35 -3.68 19.88 -4.62
N SER A 36 -3.75 20.99 -5.33
CA SER A 36 -3.97 22.35 -4.78
C SER A 36 -5.31 22.53 -4.03
N ARG A 37 -6.03 21.43 -3.75
CA ARG A 37 -7.20 21.37 -2.86
C ARG A 37 -6.70 20.97 -1.49
N GLY A 38 -6.99 21.76 -0.46
CA GLY A 38 -6.68 21.35 0.91
C GLY A 38 -7.74 20.39 1.44
N ASP A 39 -7.28 19.41 2.21
CA ASP A 39 -8.10 18.37 2.82
C ASP A 39 -8.89 18.92 4.01
N LEU A 40 -10.19 18.70 4.00
CA LEU A 40 -11.05 18.82 5.19
C LEU A 40 -11.02 17.49 5.97
N ILE A 41 -11.78 17.39 7.06
CA ILE A 41 -11.73 16.26 7.99
C ILE A 41 -11.76 14.87 7.31
N GLY A 42 -12.60 14.68 6.28
CA GLY A 42 -12.66 13.41 5.53
C GLY A 42 -11.34 13.05 4.82
N GLY A 43 -10.72 14.03 4.13
CA GLY A 43 -9.43 13.81 3.48
C GLY A 43 -8.28 13.62 4.47
N ILE A 44 -8.36 14.26 5.64
CA ILE A 44 -7.41 14.04 6.74
C ILE A 44 -7.55 12.61 7.28
N PHE A 45 -8.76 12.11 7.50
CA PHE A 45 -8.97 10.70 7.87
C PHE A 45 -8.39 9.74 6.83
N ASP A 46 -8.65 9.95 5.53
CA ASP A 46 -8.14 9.08 4.47
C ASP A 46 -6.60 9.05 4.40
N ARG A 47 -5.94 10.16 4.75
CA ARG A 47 -4.49 10.26 4.83
C ARG A 47 -3.93 9.46 6.01
N TRP A 48 -4.47 9.70 7.19
CA TRP A 48 -3.91 9.21 8.46
C TRP A 48 -4.41 7.83 8.88
N ILE A 49 -5.51 7.31 8.31
CA ILE A 49 -5.99 5.96 8.64
C ILE A 49 -4.97 4.86 8.30
N ASN A 50 -4.04 5.13 7.38
CA ASN A 50 -2.97 4.19 7.03
C ASN A 50 -1.94 3.98 8.17
N THR A 51 -1.98 4.81 9.23
CA THR A 51 -1.13 4.64 10.42
C THR A 51 -1.75 3.70 11.46
N VAL A 52 -3.05 3.41 11.39
CA VAL A 52 -3.71 2.48 12.32
C VAL A 52 -3.01 1.12 12.36
N PRO A 53 -2.67 0.48 11.22
CA PRO A 53 -2.03 -0.83 11.22
C PRO A 53 -0.67 -0.89 11.92
N GLU A 54 0.00 0.26 12.10
CA GLU A 54 1.33 0.36 12.69
C GLU A 54 1.38 -0.16 14.13
N SER A 55 0.46 0.30 14.98
CA SER A 55 0.36 -0.19 16.35
C SER A 55 -0.24 -1.59 16.43
N ILE A 56 -1.23 -1.88 15.59
CA ILE A 56 -1.99 -3.13 15.65
C ILE A 56 -1.13 -4.34 15.26
N ILE A 57 -0.27 -4.21 14.24
CA ILE A 57 0.60 -5.30 13.82
C ILE A 57 1.54 -5.75 14.95
N PHE A 58 2.03 -4.79 15.75
CA PHE A 58 2.87 -5.13 16.89
C PHE A 58 2.05 -5.65 18.06
N ASN A 59 1.01 -4.93 18.47
CA ASN A 59 0.28 -5.21 19.70
C ASN A 59 -0.56 -6.50 19.61
N LYS A 60 -1.02 -6.89 18.40
CA LYS A 60 -1.87 -8.08 18.23
C LYS A 60 -1.18 -9.26 17.55
N ILE A 61 -0.08 -9.06 16.81
CA ILE A 61 0.59 -10.15 16.07
C ILE A 61 2.00 -10.39 16.60
N ILE A 62 2.87 -9.38 16.58
CA ILE A 62 4.30 -9.59 16.86
C ILE A 62 4.55 -9.80 18.36
N LEU A 63 4.16 -8.84 19.21
CA LEU A 63 4.47 -8.86 20.65
C LEU A 63 3.84 -10.05 21.39
N PRO A 64 2.56 -10.41 21.15
CA PRO A 64 1.95 -11.59 21.78
C PRO A 64 2.64 -12.91 21.43
N SER A 65 3.33 -12.98 20.28
CA SER A 65 4.05 -14.19 19.87
C SER A 65 5.39 -14.37 20.60
N ILE A 66 5.92 -13.34 21.26
CA ILE A 66 7.24 -13.36 21.90
C ILE A 66 7.20 -13.19 23.42
N SER A 67 6.13 -12.61 23.96
CA SER A 67 5.95 -12.33 25.38
C SER A 67 4.50 -12.54 25.84
N LYS A 68 4.34 -13.04 27.08
CA LYS A 68 3.03 -13.11 27.77
C LYS A 68 2.74 -11.86 28.62
N LYS A 69 3.72 -10.96 28.75
CA LYS A 69 3.58 -9.71 29.49
C LYS A 69 2.71 -8.74 28.68
N ASN A 70 2.06 -7.80 29.36
CA ASN A 70 1.32 -6.75 28.68
C ASN A 70 2.32 -5.70 28.17
N VAL A 71 2.64 -5.78 26.89
CA VAL A 71 3.59 -4.90 26.20
C VAL A 71 2.89 -4.27 25.01
N GLU A 72 3.02 -2.96 24.87
CA GLU A 72 2.51 -2.21 23.72
C GLU A 72 3.66 -1.46 23.04
N VAL A 73 3.61 -1.33 21.71
CA VAL A 73 4.44 -0.34 21.03
C VAL A 73 3.96 1.07 21.35
N ILE A 74 4.91 1.98 21.39
CA ILE A 74 4.66 3.41 21.46
C ILE A 74 4.72 3.94 20.02
N SER A 75 3.58 4.39 19.50
CA SER A 75 3.45 5.07 18.21
C SER A 75 3.78 6.56 18.32
N ASP A 76 4.17 7.16 17.20
CA ASP A 76 4.36 8.60 17.11
C ASP A 76 3.02 9.35 17.07
N TYR A 77 2.73 10.11 18.12
CA TYR A 77 1.63 11.06 18.19
C TYR A 77 2.11 12.51 18.37
N TYR A 78 3.39 12.79 18.12
CA TYR A 78 3.91 14.15 18.10
C TYR A 78 3.39 14.92 16.89
N MET A 79 3.28 16.24 17.05
CA MET A 79 2.93 17.15 15.96
C MET A 79 4.17 17.92 15.54
N TYR A 80 4.51 17.83 14.26
CA TYR A 80 5.66 18.51 13.68
C TYR A 80 5.24 19.82 13.01
N ASP A 81 6.08 20.85 13.12
CA ASP A 81 5.91 22.09 12.35
C ASP A 81 6.45 21.89 10.92
N PRO A 82 5.59 21.91 9.88
CA PRO A 82 6.02 21.71 8.50
C PRO A 82 6.94 22.81 7.97
N GLY A 83 6.99 23.99 8.60
CA GLY A 83 7.83 25.11 8.18
C GLY A 83 9.31 24.96 8.54
N HIS A 84 9.65 23.98 9.39
CA HIS A 84 10.99 23.81 9.93
C HIS A 84 11.44 22.35 9.81
N ASN A 85 11.82 21.94 8.59
CA ASN A 85 12.42 20.63 8.24
C ASN A 85 13.74 20.28 8.99
N LYS A 86 14.04 20.90 10.13
CA LYS A 86 15.23 20.64 10.94
C LYS A 86 15.09 19.40 11.82
N ALA A 87 13.89 19.13 12.34
CA ALA A 87 13.65 18.10 13.35
C ALA A 87 13.58 16.66 12.79
N GLY A 88 13.21 16.50 11.52
CA GLY A 88 12.87 15.19 10.94
C GLY A 88 11.56 14.61 11.49
N ILE A 89 11.17 13.44 10.98
CA ILE A 89 10.00 12.67 11.45
C ILE A 89 10.51 11.46 12.23
N ALA A 90 9.85 11.09 13.32
CA ALA A 90 10.20 9.89 14.07
C ALA A 90 10.00 8.63 13.20
N PRO A 91 10.67 7.52 13.52
CA PRO A 91 10.24 6.20 13.04
C PRO A 91 8.83 5.87 13.54
N ASP A 92 8.12 5.01 12.81
CA ASP A 92 6.73 4.64 13.12
C ASP A 92 6.57 3.95 14.50
N VAL A 93 7.63 3.29 14.99
CA VAL A 93 7.73 2.74 16.35
C VAL A 93 8.85 3.44 17.10
N ILE A 94 8.50 4.21 18.13
CA ILE A 94 9.48 4.99 18.92
C ILE A 94 9.95 4.30 20.20
N GLY A 95 9.30 3.21 20.59
CA GLY A 95 9.67 2.43 21.77
C GLY A 95 8.63 1.40 22.18
N LEU A 96 8.82 0.82 23.37
CA LEU A 96 7.88 -0.09 24.02
C LEU A 96 7.42 0.47 25.36
N ASN A 97 6.15 0.31 25.68
CA ASN A 97 5.65 0.37 27.05
C ASN A 97 5.50 -1.06 27.58
N ILE A 98 6.24 -1.40 28.63
CA ILE A 98 6.17 -2.69 29.32
C ILE A 98 5.40 -2.46 30.62
N ASN A 99 4.18 -2.98 30.65
CA ASN A 99 3.26 -2.81 31.77
C ASN A 99 3.01 -4.20 32.41
N ASP A 100 3.83 -4.58 33.37
CA ASP A 100 3.70 -5.86 34.08
C ASP A 100 3.01 -5.63 35.43
N LYS A 101 2.23 -6.60 35.92
CA LYS A 101 1.51 -6.49 37.21
C LYS A 101 2.43 -6.22 38.40
N ASN A 102 3.73 -6.48 38.24
CA ASN A 102 4.75 -6.33 39.26
C ASN A 102 5.67 -5.10 39.05
N ILE A 103 5.48 -4.32 37.98
CA ILE A 103 6.35 -3.18 37.62
C ILE A 103 5.46 -2.00 37.19
N ASN A 104 5.68 -0.82 37.79
CA ASN A 104 5.08 0.43 37.27
C ASN A 104 5.44 0.61 35.78
N ASP A 105 4.54 1.13 34.96
CA ASP A 105 4.74 1.41 33.52
C ASP A 105 6.21 1.74 33.19
N LYS A 106 6.90 0.84 32.47
CA LYS A 106 8.29 1.02 32.07
C LYS A 106 8.38 1.31 30.59
N ILE A 107 8.81 2.53 30.28
CA ILE A 107 9.04 3.00 28.91
C ILE A 107 10.48 2.67 28.49
N VAL A 108 10.61 1.95 27.37
CA VAL A 108 11.90 1.65 26.73
C VAL A 108 11.96 2.35 25.37
N PRO A 109 12.70 3.46 25.25
CA PRO A 109 12.78 4.22 24.01
C PRO A 109 13.70 3.54 22.99
N PHE A 110 13.30 3.53 21.72
CA PHE A 110 14.15 3.16 20.58
C PHE A 110 14.80 4.37 19.92
N VAL A 111 14.17 5.53 20.07
CA VAL A 111 14.68 6.84 19.65
C VAL A 111 14.47 7.86 20.75
N LYS A 112 15.26 8.92 20.73
CA LYS A 112 15.09 10.10 21.60
C LYS A 112 15.16 11.36 20.76
N PHE A 113 14.34 12.35 21.09
CA PHE A 113 14.42 13.66 20.44
C PHE A 113 15.43 14.56 21.15
N ASN A 114 16.38 15.09 20.40
CA ASN A 114 17.38 16.06 20.82
C ASN A 114 17.63 17.06 19.68
N GLU A 115 16.67 17.97 19.48
CA GLU A 115 16.54 18.83 18.28
C GLU A 115 16.36 18.08 16.95
N ARG A 116 16.59 16.76 16.95
CA ARG A 116 16.35 15.76 15.91
C ARG A 116 16.11 14.40 16.56
N TRP A 117 15.48 13.47 15.86
CA TRP A 117 15.34 12.10 16.33
C TRP A 117 16.67 11.34 16.22
N GLU A 118 17.19 10.88 17.36
CA GLU A 118 18.44 10.12 17.45
C GLU A 118 18.16 8.68 17.88
N PRO A 119 18.76 7.67 17.23
CA PRO A 119 18.60 6.28 17.60
C PRO A 119 19.25 6.00 18.96
N VAL A 120 18.57 5.22 19.79
CA VAL A 120 19.16 4.67 21.02
C VAL A 120 20.04 3.48 20.63
N GLU A 121 21.28 3.47 21.12
CA GLU A 121 22.25 2.40 20.83
C GLU A 121 21.68 1.01 21.21
N GLY A 122 21.85 0.05 20.32
CA GLY A 122 21.36 -1.33 20.50
C GLY A 122 19.85 -1.51 20.32
N MET A 123 19.09 -0.46 20.00
CA MET A 123 17.64 -0.55 19.79
C MET A 123 17.29 -0.65 18.30
N PRO A 124 16.26 -1.44 17.93
CA PRO A 124 15.85 -1.57 16.54
C PRO A 124 15.20 -0.27 16.05
N GLN A 125 15.52 0.11 14.82
CA GLN A 125 14.80 1.14 14.08
C GLN A 125 13.81 0.45 13.16
N ILE A 126 12.53 0.81 13.26
CA ILE A 126 11.43 0.11 12.59
C ILE A 126 10.63 1.11 11.78
N GLU A 127 10.51 0.84 10.48
CA GLU A 127 9.58 1.48 9.57
C GLU A 127 8.47 0.49 9.22
N ILE A 128 7.24 0.96 9.17
CA ILE A 128 6.06 0.19 8.81
C ILE A 128 5.52 0.72 7.49
N LYS A 129 5.31 -0.16 6.53
CA LYS A 129 4.61 0.17 5.29
C LYS A 129 3.30 -0.59 5.22
N THR A 130 2.23 0.18 5.32
CA THR A 130 0.86 -0.29 5.21
C THR A 130 0.37 -0.17 3.78
N PHE A 131 -0.20 -1.26 3.25
CA PHE A 131 -0.82 -1.28 1.93
C PHE A 131 -2.28 -1.68 2.05
N LYS A 132 -3.18 -0.96 1.38
CA LYS A 132 -4.57 -1.39 1.27
C LYS A 132 -4.64 -2.67 0.42
N LYS A 133 -5.49 -3.62 0.78
CA LYS A 133 -5.74 -4.86 0.04
C LYS A 133 -5.90 -4.71 -1.49
N PRO A 134 -6.61 -3.70 -2.02
CA PRO A 134 -6.70 -3.51 -3.47
C PRO A 134 -5.41 -2.99 -4.14
N GLN A 135 -4.46 -2.40 -3.40
CA GLN A 135 -3.21 -1.90 -3.98
C GLN A 135 -2.38 -3.04 -4.56
N LYS A 136 -1.77 -2.80 -5.73
CA LYS A 136 -0.99 -3.80 -6.48
C LYS A 136 0.52 -3.61 -6.36
N MET A 137 0.96 -2.52 -5.76
CA MET A 137 2.36 -2.16 -5.63
C MET A 137 2.69 -1.73 -4.21
N VAL A 138 3.97 -1.87 -3.90
CA VAL A 138 4.63 -1.36 -2.72
C VAL A 138 5.69 -0.37 -3.16
N SER A 139 5.88 0.71 -2.40
CA SER A 139 6.95 1.67 -2.65
C SER A 139 7.71 2.07 -1.39
N LEU A 140 8.97 2.48 -1.59
CA LEU A 140 9.84 3.03 -0.57
C LEU A 140 10.69 4.16 -1.18
N ARG A 141 10.60 5.36 -0.60
CA ARG A 141 11.49 6.48 -0.95
C ARG A 141 12.82 6.31 -0.25
N ASP A 142 13.91 6.86 -0.79
CA ASP A 142 15.18 6.84 -0.07
C ASP A 142 15.29 8.03 0.89
N GLN A 143 14.90 7.82 2.16
CA GLN A 143 14.91 8.87 3.20
C GLN A 143 15.80 8.50 4.39
N GLY A 144 16.95 7.85 4.12
CA GLY A 144 17.86 7.42 5.19
C GLY A 144 17.36 6.20 5.97
N TYR A 145 16.75 5.26 5.25
CA TYR A 145 16.21 4.01 5.82
C TYR A 145 17.25 2.89 5.98
N SER A 146 18.52 3.11 5.61
CA SER A 146 19.54 2.07 5.66
C SER A 146 19.67 1.50 7.08
N GLY A 147 19.76 0.18 7.17
CA GLY A 147 19.81 -0.55 8.45
C GLY A 147 18.48 -0.62 9.23
N LYS A 148 17.39 0.02 8.78
CA LYS A 148 16.09 -0.07 9.45
C LYS A 148 15.34 -1.33 9.03
N TYR A 149 14.63 -1.93 9.99
CA TYR A 149 13.64 -2.97 9.71
C TYR A 149 12.47 -2.37 8.94
N LEU A 150 11.99 -3.10 7.95
CA LEU A 150 10.81 -2.78 7.18
C LEU A 150 9.73 -3.82 7.47
N VAL A 151 8.68 -3.41 8.18
CA VAL A 151 7.52 -4.24 8.49
C VAL A 151 6.43 -3.92 7.48
N MET A 152 6.03 -4.92 6.69
CA MET A 152 5.07 -4.76 5.61
C MET A 152 3.73 -5.33 6.06
N ALA A 153 2.70 -4.48 6.09
CA ALA A 153 1.37 -4.84 6.54
C ALA A 153 0.33 -4.60 5.43
N GLU A 154 -0.67 -5.47 5.34
CA GLU A 154 -1.84 -5.27 4.48
C GLU A 154 -3.05 -4.92 5.33
N SER A 155 -3.75 -3.85 4.99
CA SER A 155 -5.01 -3.45 5.63
C SER A 155 -6.21 -3.64 4.70
N ASP A 156 -7.32 -4.08 5.29
CA ASP A 156 -8.62 -4.23 4.61
C ASP A 156 -9.69 -3.59 5.49
N PHE A 157 -9.82 -2.26 5.39
CA PHE A 157 -10.85 -1.49 6.11
C PHE A 157 -12.16 -1.51 5.33
N ARG A 158 -13.29 -1.60 6.05
CA ARG A 158 -14.61 -1.39 5.46
C ARG A 158 -14.70 0.04 4.92
N ILE A 159 -15.48 0.25 3.86
CA ILE A 159 -15.60 1.57 3.20
C ILE A 159 -16.11 2.64 4.18
N ASP A 160 -16.97 2.24 5.10
CA ASP A 160 -17.64 3.03 6.12
C ASP A 160 -17.04 2.81 7.53
N TYR A 161 -15.72 2.67 7.60
CA TYR A 161 -14.98 2.39 8.86
C TYR A 161 -15.21 3.43 9.97
N LEU A 162 -15.68 4.64 9.62
CA LEU A 162 -16.03 5.69 10.58
C LEU A 162 -17.44 5.53 11.18
N LEU A 163 -18.30 4.69 10.59
CA LEU A 163 -19.69 4.52 11.02
C LEU A 163 -19.81 4.27 12.53
N PRO A 164 -19.00 3.40 13.17
CA PRO A 164 -19.10 3.13 14.60
C PRO A 164 -18.75 4.30 15.53
N PHE A 165 -18.25 5.42 15.01
CA PHE A 165 -17.83 6.60 15.78
C PHE A 165 -18.81 7.77 15.67
N PHE A 166 -19.78 7.71 14.77
CA PHE A 166 -20.83 8.73 14.73
C PHE A 166 -21.80 8.55 15.90
N ASN A 167 -22.40 9.67 16.33
CA ASN A 167 -23.50 9.61 17.30
C ASN A 167 -24.69 8.87 16.66
N SER A 168 -25.11 7.76 17.24
CA SER A 168 -26.23 6.95 16.73
C SER A 168 -27.56 7.71 16.65
N GLU A 169 -27.72 8.79 17.42
CA GLU A 169 -28.94 9.61 17.45
C GLU A 169 -29.29 10.24 16.09
N ILE A 170 -28.30 10.50 15.23
CA ILE A 170 -28.55 11.08 13.89
C ILE A 170 -29.05 10.04 12.89
N PHE A 171 -29.04 8.75 13.23
CA PHE A 171 -29.47 7.64 12.38
C PHE A 171 -30.72 6.97 12.93
N ASN A 172 -31.73 7.78 13.25
CA ASN A 172 -32.98 7.31 13.81
C ASN A 172 -34.05 7.08 12.74
N LYS A 173 -35.09 6.34 13.13
CA LYS A 173 -36.21 5.95 12.23
C LYS A 173 -37.06 7.13 11.76
N GLU A 174 -37.07 8.25 12.48
CA GLU A 174 -37.84 9.44 12.08
C GLU A 174 -37.14 10.11 10.89
N ILE A 175 -35.84 10.37 10.99
CA ILE A 175 -35.02 10.91 9.90
C ILE A 175 -35.08 9.96 8.68
N TYR A 176 -34.97 8.65 8.88
CA TYR A 176 -35.08 7.68 7.78
C TYR A 176 -36.42 7.81 7.03
N LYS A 177 -37.53 7.98 7.74
CA LYS A 177 -38.86 8.17 7.12
C LYS A 177 -38.95 9.47 6.36
N GLU A 178 -38.33 10.56 6.86
CA GLU A 178 -38.30 11.86 6.18
C GLU A 178 -37.48 11.82 4.87
N LEU A 179 -36.49 10.92 4.77
CA LEU A 179 -35.69 10.74 3.56
C LEU A 179 -36.41 9.94 2.45
N LYS A 180 -37.57 9.32 2.74
CA LYS A 180 -38.32 8.56 1.72
C LYS A 180 -38.94 9.50 0.69
N MET A 181 -38.67 9.22 -0.58
CA MET A 181 -39.23 9.97 -1.70
C MET A 181 -40.65 9.48 -2.04
N ASN A 182 -41.47 10.36 -2.62
CA ASN A 182 -42.78 9.97 -3.12
C ASN A 182 -42.68 9.35 -4.52
N ASP A 183 -42.47 8.04 -4.55
CA ASP A 183 -42.32 7.29 -5.80
C ASP A 183 -43.52 7.46 -6.75
N GLN A 184 -44.75 7.53 -6.23
CA GLN A 184 -45.94 7.74 -7.07
C GLN A 184 -45.94 9.10 -7.79
N ALA A 185 -45.32 10.12 -7.18
CA ALA A 185 -45.24 11.45 -7.77
C ALA A 185 -44.07 11.59 -8.76
N PHE A 186 -42.97 10.85 -8.56
CA PHE A 186 -41.71 11.07 -9.28
C PHE A 186 -41.30 9.93 -10.22
N ILE A 187 -41.84 8.72 -10.08
CA ILE A 187 -41.44 7.54 -10.82
C ILE A 187 -42.59 7.05 -11.72
N VAL A 188 -42.41 7.23 -13.03
CA VAL A 188 -43.35 6.72 -14.05
C VAL A 188 -43.09 5.24 -14.38
N SER A 189 -41.83 4.81 -14.39
CA SER A 189 -41.43 3.41 -14.57
C SER A 189 -40.02 3.18 -14.02
N ASN A 190 -39.79 2.04 -13.37
CA ASN A 190 -38.48 1.59 -12.88
C ASN A 190 -38.30 0.06 -13.04
N GLU A 191 -38.83 -0.53 -14.11
CA GLU A 191 -38.80 -1.99 -14.32
C GLU A 191 -37.39 -2.58 -14.39
N LYS A 192 -36.40 -1.77 -14.76
CA LYS A 192 -34.99 -2.17 -14.83
C LYS A 192 -34.23 -2.02 -13.49
N GLY A 193 -34.87 -1.45 -12.47
CA GLY A 193 -34.24 -1.23 -11.16
C GLY A 193 -33.06 -0.26 -11.22
N ASN A 194 -33.17 0.83 -11.97
CA ASN A 194 -32.10 1.83 -12.08
C ASN A 194 -32.03 2.79 -10.89
N ILE A 195 -33.12 2.89 -10.13
CA ILE A 195 -33.23 3.71 -8.91
C ILE A 195 -33.75 2.84 -7.76
N HIS A 196 -33.30 3.14 -6.55
CA HIS A 196 -33.64 2.42 -5.33
C HIS A 196 -33.88 3.40 -4.18
N GLU A 197 -34.74 3.00 -3.23
CA GLU A 197 -34.89 3.73 -1.97
C GLU A 197 -33.59 3.68 -1.16
N ILE A 198 -33.39 4.69 -0.30
CA ILE A 198 -32.34 4.65 0.71
C ILE A 198 -32.62 3.51 1.71
N ALA A 199 -31.55 2.83 2.14
CA ALA A 199 -31.61 1.78 3.15
C ALA A 199 -31.43 2.36 4.57
N GLU A 200 -31.97 1.66 5.58
CA GLU A 200 -31.61 1.93 6.97
C GLU A 200 -30.12 1.65 7.20
N ILE A 201 -29.50 2.42 8.09
CA ILE A 201 -28.07 2.27 8.42
C ILE A 201 -27.89 1.10 9.38
N ASP A 202 -26.99 0.18 9.05
CA ASP A 202 -26.69 -1.01 9.86
C ASP A 202 -25.50 -0.78 10.83
N PHE A 203 -25.78 -0.83 12.13
CA PHE A 203 -24.80 -0.68 13.22
C PHE A 203 -24.39 -2.02 13.86
N SER A 204 -24.82 -3.15 13.32
CA SER A 204 -24.59 -4.46 13.93
C SER A 204 -23.10 -4.86 13.99
N GLU A 205 -22.28 -4.31 13.09
CA GLU A 205 -20.86 -4.68 12.97
C GLU A 205 -19.93 -3.68 13.66
N ALA A 206 -19.28 -4.12 14.75
CA ALA A 206 -18.24 -3.36 15.46
C ALA A 206 -16.84 -3.48 14.82
N LYS A 207 -16.67 -4.45 13.93
CA LYS A 207 -15.45 -4.65 13.15
C LYS A 207 -15.35 -3.55 12.10
N ILE A 208 -14.19 -2.90 12.04
CA ILE A 208 -13.91 -1.84 11.08
C ILE A 208 -12.94 -2.28 9.97
N GLY A 209 -12.30 -3.43 10.14
CA GLY A 209 -11.43 -4.01 9.13
C GLY A 209 -10.57 -5.15 9.65
N SER A 210 -9.51 -5.44 8.91
CA SER A 210 -8.46 -6.36 9.32
C SER A 210 -7.09 -5.86 8.90
N VAL A 211 -6.05 -6.38 9.57
CA VAL A 211 -4.65 -6.20 9.17
C VAL A 211 -3.93 -7.54 9.15
N ALA A 212 -3.12 -7.77 8.12
CA ALA A 212 -2.26 -8.93 7.98
C ALA A 212 -0.78 -8.53 7.93
N LEU A 213 0.07 -9.30 8.62
CA LEU A 213 1.53 -9.19 8.46
C LEU A 213 1.91 -9.89 7.15
N LEU A 214 2.47 -9.14 6.19
CA LEU A 214 2.94 -9.70 4.93
C LEU A 214 4.36 -10.24 5.02
N LYS A 215 5.28 -9.43 5.56
CA LYS A 215 6.71 -9.73 5.64
C LYS A 215 7.41 -8.77 6.60
N ILE A 216 8.46 -9.23 7.27
CA ILE A 216 9.45 -8.36 7.92
C ILE A 216 10.76 -8.53 7.16
N THR A 217 11.36 -7.43 6.71
CA THR A 217 12.67 -7.43 6.05
C THR A 217 13.47 -6.20 6.52
N ASP A 218 14.50 -5.79 5.78
CA ASP A 218 15.14 -4.49 5.96
C ASP A 218 15.05 -3.64 4.69
N ALA A 219 15.24 -2.33 4.85
CA ALA A 219 15.10 -1.38 3.76
C ALA A 219 16.09 -1.63 2.61
N ASP A 220 17.32 -2.04 2.91
CA ASP A 220 18.37 -2.23 1.89
C ASP A 220 18.07 -3.49 1.05
N THR A 221 17.60 -4.56 1.71
CA THR A 221 17.06 -5.74 1.04
C THR A 221 15.86 -5.38 0.16
N PHE A 222 14.90 -4.60 0.66
CA PHE A 222 13.76 -4.17 -0.17
C PHE A 222 14.21 -3.40 -1.42
N LYS A 223 15.15 -2.46 -1.28
CA LYS A 223 15.70 -1.68 -2.40
C LYS A 223 16.35 -2.59 -3.45
N ASN A 224 17.15 -3.57 -3.02
CA ASN A 224 17.82 -4.53 -3.91
C ASN A 224 16.85 -5.42 -4.71
N TYR A 225 15.67 -5.69 -4.14
CA TYR A 225 14.63 -6.52 -4.76
C TYR A 225 13.60 -5.70 -5.55
N SER A 226 13.75 -4.38 -5.61
CA SER A 226 12.78 -3.47 -6.22
C SER A 226 13.27 -2.88 -7.53
N THR A 227 12.33 -2.36 -8.31
CA THR A 227 12.62 -1.53 -9.47
C THR A 227 12.82 -0.08 -9.03
N TYR A 228 14.04 0.44 -9.22
CA TYR A 228 14.35 1.84 -8.96
C TYR A 228 13.83 2.74 -10.07
N CYS A 229 12.93 3.66 -9.73
CA CYS A 229 12.40 4.69 -10.62
C CYS A 229 13.00 6.05 -10.26
N ASN A 230 13.79 6.60 -11.18
CA ASN A 230 14.36 7.93 -11.10
C ASN A 230 13.26 9.02 -11.05
N GLU A 231 13.68 10.26 -10.89
CA GLU A 231 12.82 11.44 -11.02
C GLU A 231 12.07 11.39 -12.35
N HIS A 232 10.79 11.77 -12.35
CA HIS A 232 9.93 11.79 -13.53
C HIS A 232 9.68 10.43 -14.23
N VAL A 233 10.26 9.33 -13.74
CA VAL A 233 10.06 7.98 -14.28
C VAL A 233 8.88 7.30 -13.61
N CYS A 234 7.90 6.92 -14.41
CA CYS A 234 6.68 6.25 -13.95
C CYS A 234 6.91 4.76 -13.65
N ALA A 235 6.20 4.24 -12.67
CA ALA A 235 6.19 2.80 -12.37
C ALA A 235 5.07 2.10 -13.15
N HIS A 236 5.43 1.13 -13.97
CA HIS A 236 4.52 0.37 -14.83
C HIS A 236 4.39 -1.07 -14.33
N TYR A 237 3.18 -1.59 -14.16
CA TYR A 237 2.95 -2.83 -13.41
C TYR A 237 1.75 -3.62 -13.93
N ILE A 238 1.68 -4.90 -13.56
CA ILE A 238 0.52 -5.74 -13.86
C ILE A 238 -0.60 -5.36 -12.89
N LYS A 239 -1.70 -4.84 -13.44
CA LYS A 239 -2.89 -4.49 -12.68
C LYS A 239 -3.78 -5.70 -12.46
N ASP A 240 -4.01 -6.47 -13.52
CA ASP A 240 -4.91 -7.61 -13.52
C ASP A 240 -4.60 -8.61 -14.65
N ILE A 241 -5.08 -9.85 -14.54
CA ILE A 241 -4.99 -10.88 -15.57
C ILE A 241 -6.35 -11.57 -15.71
N THR A 242 -6.94 -11.48 -16.89
CA THR A 242 -8.30 -12.00 -17.17
C THR A 242 -8.29 -13.01 -18.30
N LYS A 243 -8.94 -14.16 -18.10
CA LYS A 243 -9.11 -15.18 -19.14
C LYS A 243 -10.00 -14.65 -20.26
N GLN A 244 -9.69 -15.02 -21.50
CA GLN A 244 -10.40 -14.65 -22.70
C GLN A 244 -10.91 -15.90 -23.42
N ASP A 245 -12.13 -15.84 -23.96
CA ASP A 245 -12.72 -16.97 -24.67
C ASP A 245 -12.11 -17.19 -26.06
N LYS A 246 -11.50 -16.14 -26.63
CA LYS A 246 -11.00 -16.15 -28.00
C LYS A 246 -9.65 -15.44 -28.09
N GLN A 247 -8.90 -15.83 -29.12
CA GLN A 247 -7.66 -15.18 -29.51
C GLN A 247 -7.92 -13.73 -29.97
N PRO A 248 -7.00 -12.78 -29.73
CA PRO A 248 -7.14 -11.42 -30.22
C PRO A 248 -7.10 -11.35 -31.76
N THR A 249 -7.96 -10.52 -32.35
CA THR A 249 -8.14 -10.36 -33.81
C THR A 249 -6.98 -9.64 -34.52
N GLN A 250 -6.05 -9.02 -33.80
CA GLN A 250 -4.91 -8.27 -34.36
C GLN A 250 -3.64 -8.57 -33.58
N GLN A 251 -2.95 -9.64 -33.98
CA GLN A 251 -1.69 -10.06 -33.38
C GLN A 251 -0.54 -9.28 -34.01
N ASN A 252 0.37 -8.79 -33.16
CA ASN A 252 1.56 -8.05 -33.58
C ASN A 252 2.85 -8.61 -32.96
N CYS A 253 2.74 -9.75 -32.27
CA CYS A 253 3.85 -10.46 -31.64
C CYS A 253 3.66 -11.96 -31.82
N ASN A 254 4.75 -12.73 -31.82
CA ASN A 254 4.71 -14.19 -31.90
C ASN A 254 5.81 -14.86 -31.06
N ASN A 255 6.45 -14.11 -30.17
CA ASN A 255 7.59 -14.54 -29.38
C ASN A 255 7.14 -15.05 -27.99
N PHE A 256 7.99 -15.84 -27.34
CA PHE A 256 7.76 -16.23 -25.96
C PHE A 256 8.04 -15.07 -25.00
N LEU A 257 7.40 -15.08 -23.82
CA LEU A 257 7.62 -14.06 -22.80
C LEU A 257 9.10 -13.99 -22.37
N SER A 258 9.79 -15.13 -22.40
CA SER A 258 11.23 -15.25 -22.08
C SER A 258 12.13 -14.43 -23.00
N GLU A 259 11.66 -14.02 -24.18
CA GLU A 259 12.45 -13.11 -25.01
C GLU A 259 12.38 -11.66 -24.54
N TYR A 260 11.33 -11.29 -23.78
CA TYR A 260 11.07 -9.91 -23.36
C TYR A 260 11.61 -9.58 -21.97
N CYS A 261 12.19 -10.55 -21.26
CA CYS A 261 12.70 -10.33 -19.93
C CYS A 261 13.89 -11.23 -19.59
N ASP A 262 14.74 -10.72 -18.71
CA ASP A 262 15.93 -11.41 -18.23
C ASP A 262 15.71 -11.79 -16.76
N LYS A 263 16.12 -12.99 -16.38
CA LYS A 263 16.04 -13.45 -15.00
C LYS A 263 17.18 -12.81 -14.19
N ASN A 264 16.83 -12.13 -13.10
CA ASN A 264 17.80 -11.52 -12.19
C ASN A 264 18.33 -12.55 -11.16
N GLU A 265 19.33 -12.15 -10.38
CA GLU A 265 20.00 -13.00 -9.39
C GLU A 265 19.06 -13.56 -8.30
N ILE A 266 17.97 -12.84 -8.02
CA ILE A 266 16.95 -13.22 -7.03
C ILE A 266 15.81 -14.05 -7.64
N GLY A 267 15.93 -14.42 -8.91
CA GLY A 267 15.01 -15.32 -9.62
C GLY A 267 13.73 -14.68 -10.16
N LEU A 268 13.60 -13.35 -10.10
CA LEU A 268 12.53 -12.58 -10.74
C LEU A 268 12.91 -12.22 -12.17
N TYR A 269 11.93 -11.91 -13.01
CA TYR A 269 12.15 -11.50 -14.40
C TYR A 269 12.00 -9.98 -14.53
N ARG A 270 13.06 -9.35 -15.03
CA ARG A 270 13.13 -7.93 -15.35
C ARG A 270 12.94 -7.73 -16.84
N MET A 271 12.07 -6.81 -17.23
CA MET A 271 11.82 -6.54 -18.65
C MET A 271 13.09 -5.99 -19.34
N ASN A 272 13.42 -6.53 -20.50
CA ASN A 272 14.62 -6.19 -21.26
C ASN A 272 14.31 -5.24 -22.43
N TYR A 273 15.31 -4.90 -23.25
CA TYR A 273 15.15 -3.93 -24.33
C TYR A 273 14.08 -4.33 -25.37
N LYS A 274 13.81 -5.63 -25.59
CA LYS A 274 12.77 -6.09 -26.53
C LYS A 274 11.35 -5.77 -26.03
N TRP A 275 11.17 -5.58 -24.72
CA TRP A 275 9.88 -5.22 -24.14
C TRP A 275 9.49 -3.78 -24.44
N TYR A 276 10.48 -2.88 -24.48
CA TYR A 276 10.28 -1.45 -24.60
C TYR A 276 10.26 -1.00 -26.06
N ASP A 277 9.37 -0.05 -26.38
CA ASP A 277 9.27 0.46 -27.74
C ASP A 277 10.44 1.41 -28.08
N ASN A 278 10.96 2.14 -27.09
CA ASN A 278 12.06 3.08 -27.24
C ASN A 278 12.88 3.21 -25.95
N LEU A 279 14.14 3.61 -26.09
CA LEU A 279 15.11 3.86 -25.01
C LEU A 279 15.82 5.20 -25.26
N LEU A 280 16.08 5.96 -24.20
CA LEU A 280 17.00 7.09 -24.23
C LEU A 280 18.46 6.60 -24.29
N GLU A 281 19.41 7.51 -24.55
CA GLU A 281 20.85 7.21 -24.57
C GLU A 281 21.35 6.65 -23.23
N ASP A 282 20.77 7.09 -22.12
CA ASP A 282 21.05 6.60 -20.76
C ASP A 282 20.31 5.30 -20.40
N GLY A 283 19.58 4.71 -21.36
CA GLY A 283 18.85 3.46 -21.20
C GLY A 283 17.47 3.59 -20.54
N ILE A 284 16.96 4.80 -20.27
CA ILE A 284 15.62 4.98 -19.70
C ILE A 284 14.55 4.68 -20.78
N PRO A 285 13.62 3.73 -20.54
CA PRO A 285 12.56 3.44 -21.50
C PRO A 285 11.50 4.54 -21.58
N TYR A 286 10.95 4.74 -22.77
CA TYR A 286 9.84 5.67 -22.96
C TYR A 286 8.80 5.17 -23.96
N TYR A 287 7.57 5.64 -23.74
CA TYR A 287 6.43 5.41 -24.63
C TYR A 287 6.00 6.74 -25.27
N VAL A 288 5.74 6.71 -26.57
CA VAL A 288 5.29 7.85 -27.35
C VAL A 288 3.78 7.71 -27.58
N LYS A 289 2.98 8.54 -26.91
CA LYS A 289 1.54 8.57 -27.15
C LYS A 289 1.25 9.42 -28.38
N ASN A 290 0.83 8.78 -29.47
CA ASN A 290 0.36 9.48 -30.66
C ASN A 290 -0.85 10.36 -30.30
N SER A 291 -0.70 11.67 -30.44
CA SER A 291 -1.82 12.60 -30.33
C SER A 291 -2.76 12.39 -31.53
N LYS A 292 -4.08 12.32 -31.28
CA LYS A 292 -5.08 12.37 -32.36
C LYS A 292 -5.01 13.67 -33.16
N ASN A 293 -4.41 14.71 -32.57
CA ASN A 293 -4.20 16.01 -33.18
C ASN A 293 -2.74 16.10 -33.66
N LYS A 294 -2.52 16.09 -34.99
CA LYS A 294 -1.19 16.12 -35.63
C LYS A 294 -0.31 17.31 -35.22
N ASN A 295 -0.89 18.35 -34.62
CA ASN A 295 -0.22 19.58 -34.22
C ASN A 295 0.19 19.63 -32.73
N LYS A 296 -0.07 18.58 -31.93
CA LYS A 296 0.44 18.48 -30.55
C LYS A 296 1.64 17.53 -30.52
N LEU A 297 2.75 17.99 -29.94
CA LEU A 297 3.92 17.18 -29.61
C LEU A 297 3.48 15.86 -28.94
N ASN A 298 4.05 14.74 -29.38
CA ASN A 298 3.78 13.45 -28.77
C ASN A 298 4.18 13.49 -27.30
N VAL A 299 3.26 13.07 -26.42
CA VAL A 299 3.58 12.97 -24.99
C VAL A 299 4.50 11.77 -24.80
N ARG A 300 5.70 12.04 -24.28
CA ARG A 300 6.67 11.01 -23.88
C ARG A 300 6.45 10.68 -22.41
N ASN A 301 6.14 9.43 -22.12
CA ASN A 301 6.12 8.92 -20.75
C ASN A 301 7.35 8.06 -20.52
N TYR A 302 8.25 8.50 -19.64
CA TYR A 302 9.36 7.68 -19.16
C TYR A 302 8.83 6.67 -18.17
N TYR A 303 9.19 5.40 -18.32
CA TYR A 303 8.65 4.35 -17.45
C TYR A 303 9.60 3.18 -17.29
N LYS A 304 9.50 2.52 -16.14
CA LYS A 304 10.10 1.21 -15.89
C LYS A 304 9.00 0.23 -15.52
N THR A 305 9.07 -0.96 -16.11
CA THR A 305 8.11 -2.03 -15.79
C THR A 305 8.64 -2.81 -14.60
N LEU A 306 7.82 -2.95 -13.56
CA LEU A 306 8.19 -3.67 -12.35
C LEU A 306 8.49 -5.13 -12.67
N ASP A 307 9.46 -5.70 -11.96
CA ASP A 307 9.82 -7.10 -12.07
C ASP A 307 8.58 -8.01 -11.85
N ILE A 308 8.60 -9.23 -12.40
CA ILE A 308 7.54 -10.24 -12.27
C ILE A 308 8.12 -11.58 -11.82
N SER A 309 7.32 -12.45 -11.19
CA SER A 309 7.71 -13.85 -11.00
C SER A 309 6.98 -14.75 -11.99
N VAL A 310 7.69 -15.67 -12.64
CA VAL A 310 7.12 -16.62 -13.60
C VAL A 310 7.78 -17.99 -13.42
N ASP A 311 6.99 -19.08 -13.35
CA ASP A 311 7.50 -20.45 -13.14
C ASP A 311 7.82 -21.18 -14.47
N ASN A 312 6.94 -21.11 -15.47
CA ASN A 312 7.07 -21.73 -16.78
C ASN A 312 6.99 -20.67 -17.89
N ILE A 313 8.01 -19.81 -17.94
CA ILE A 313 8.01 -18.65 -18.83
C ILE A 313 7.94 -19.00 -20.32
N ASN A 314 8.48 -20.16 -20.70
CA ASN A 314 8.45 -20.64 -22.08
C ASN A 314 7.08 -21.23 -22.49
N ALA A 315 6.15 -21.42 -21.55
CA ALA A 315 4.76 -21.75 -21.87
C ALA A 315 3.92 -20.52 -22.21
N ILE A 316 4.47 -19.31 -22.08
CA ILE A 316 3.73 -18.06 -22.25
C ILE A 316 4.13 -17.41 -23.57
N LYS A 317 3.23 -17.45 -24.54
CA LYS A 317 3.42 -16.82 -25.84
C LYS A 317 2.75 -15.46 -25.90
N VAL A 318 3.46 -14.44 -26.34
CA VAL A 318 2.93 -13.08 -26.48
C VAL A 318 2.32 -12.91 -27.87
N LEU A 319 1.01 -12.70 -27.93
CA LEU A 319 0.25 -12.55 -29.17
C LEU A 319 0.09 -11.07 -29.57
N LYS A 320 -0.11 -10.22 -28.57
CA LYS A 320 -0.28 -8.78 -28.78
C LYS A 320 0.27 -7.97 -27.61
N LYS A 321 1.04 -6.93 -27.90
CA LYS A 321 1.57 -6.00 -26.89
C LYS A 321 1.14 -4.56 -27.17
N SER A 322 0.74 -3.84 -26.12
CA SER A 322 0.60 -2.38 -26.09
C SER A 322 1.07 -1.83 -24.74
N PHE A 323 1.13 -0.50 -24.61
CA PHE A 323 1.51 0.13 -23.34
C PHE A 323 0.55 -0.22 -22.19
N SER A 324 -0.74 -0.44 -22.45
CA SER A 324 -1.74 -0.67 -21.39
C SER A 324 -2.19 -2.12 -21.27
N SER A 325 -1.72 -3.02 -22.14
CA SER A 325 -2.17 -4.41 -22.13
C SER A 325 -1.25 -5.35 -22.90
N LEU A 326 -1.26 -6.61 -22.49
CA LEU A 326 -0.62 -7.73 -23.18
C LEU A 326 -1.67 -8.83 -23.37
N TYR A 327 -1.76 -9.40 -24.57
CA TYR A 327 -2.53 -10.62 -24.82
C TYR A 327 -1.56 -11.78 -24.95
N ILE A 328 -1.77 -12.80 -24.15
CA ILE A 328 -0.92 -13.99 -24.09
C ILE A 328 -1.73 -15.26 -24.35
N GLU A 329 -1.05 -16.24 -24.92
CA GLU A 329 -1.49 -17.62 -24.99
C GLU A 329 -0.66 -18.44 -24.01
N ILE A 330 -1.34 -19.25 -23.22
CA ILE A 330 -0.75 -20.17 -22.26
C ILE A 330 -0.78 -21.56 -22.89
N LEU A 331 0.38 -22.08 -23.26
CA LEU A 331 0.55 -23.37 -23.93
C LEU A 331 0.58 -24.55 -22.96
N GLU A 332 1.01 -24.29 -21.73
CA GLU A 332 1.04 -25.23 -20.60
C GLU A 332 0.79 -24.45 -19.33
N ASN A 333 0.39 -25.13 -18.24
CA ASN A 333 0.16 -24.45 -16.98
C ASN A 333 1.39 -23.62 -16.58
N ALA A 334 1.14 -22.38 -16.19
CA ALA A 334 2.14 -21.41 -15.78
C ALA A 334 1.53 -20.53 -14.69
N GLN A 335 2.36 -19.70 -14.06
CA GLN A 335 1.97 -18.73 -13.07
C GLN A 335 2.67 -17.41 -13.38
N ILE A 336 1.91 -16.32 -13.37
CA ILE A 336 2.48 -14.97 -13.36
C ILE A 336 2.17 -14.37 -12.00
N ASN A 337 3.21 -13.95 -11.27
CA ASN A 337 3.10 -13.48 -9.89
C ASN A 337 2.43 -14.52 -8.98
N ASP A 338 1.25 -14.22 -8.43
CA ASP A 338 0.44 -15.12 -7.60
C ASP A 338 -0.77 -15.68 -8.36
N ILE A 339 -0.83 -15.49 -9.69
CA ILE A 339 -1.98 -15.84 -10.51
C ILE A 339 -1.66 -17.11 -11.33
N PRO A 340 -2.22 -18.27 -10.96
CA PRO A 340 -2.08 -19.49 -11.75
C PRO A 340 -2.89 -19.36 -13.05
N LEU A 341 -2.28 -19.78 -14.15
CA LEU A 341 -2.84 -19.71 -15.50
C LEU A 341 -2.86 -21.12 -16.09
N GLN A 342 -4.03 -21.51 -16.60
CA GLN A 342 -4.22 -22.76 -17.33
C GLN A 342 -4.10 -22.51 -18.83
N ARG A 343 -4.09 -23.57 -19.62
CA ARG A 343 -4.14 -23.46 -21.09
C ARG A 343 -5.28 -22.54 -21.56
N GLY A 344 -4.96 -21.62 -22.46
CA GLY A 344 -5.92 -20.69 -23.05
C GLY A 344 -5.37 -19.29 -23.28
N TYR A 345 -6.27 -18.35 -23.55
CA TYR A 345 -5.94 -16.96 -23.86
C TYR A 345 -6.21 -16.05 -22.66
N TYR A 346 -5.34 -15.07 -22.44
CA TYR A 346 -5.48 -14.12 -21.35
C TYR A 346 -5.16 -12.70 -21.82
N LYS A 347 -5.83 -11.74 -21.21
CA LYS A 347 -5.50 -10.32 -21.27
C LYS A 347 -4.88 -9.93 -19.93
N VAL A 348 -3.62 -9.54 -19.98
CA VAL A 348 -2.90 -8.91 -18.87
C VAL A 348 -3.09 -7.40 -19.00
N GLU A 349 -3.73 -6.80 -18.01
CA GLU A 349 -3.89 -5.35 -17.93
C GLU A 349 -2.66 -4.73 -17.27
N LEU A 350 -2.11 -3.71 -17.92
CA LEU A 350 -0.96 -2.98 -17.41
C LEU A 350 -1.39 -1.58 -17.02
N ALA A 351 -0.91 -1.10 -15.88
CA ALA A 351 -1.18 0.24 -15.38
C ALA A 351 0.13 0.97 -15.10
N CYS A 352 0.05 2.29 -15.12
CA CYS A 352 1.18 3.18 -14.92
C CYS A 352 0.85 4.17 -13.81
N LEU A 353 1.65 4.19 -12.74
CA LEU A 353 1.60 5.25 -11.76
C LEU A 353 2.30 6.47 -12.36
N ASP A 354 1.53 7.51 -12.69
CA ASP A 354 2.05 8.74 -13.26
C ASP A 354 2.93 9.47 -12.23
N ARG A 355 4.19 9.67 -12.59
CA ARG A 355 5.20 10.39 -11.81
C ARG A 355 5.86 11.47 -12.65
N SER A 356 5.28 11.85 -13.79
CA SER A 356 5.88 12.80 -14.73
C SER A 356 6.17 14.18 -14.12
N SER A 357 5.47 14.57 -13.06
CA SER A 357 5.70 15.81 -12.30
C SER A 357 6.47 15.61 -10.99
N ASN A 358 6.91 14.39 -10.67
CA ASN A 358 7.52 14.06 -9.38
C ASN A 358 9.06 14.14 -9.46
N PRO A 359 9.70 15.07 -8.73
CA PRO A 359 11.16 15.24 -8.73
C PRO A 359 11.87 14.25 -7.80
N GLY A 360 11.16 13.33 -7.13
CA GLY A 360 11.77 12.34 -6.24
C GLY A 360 12.06 11.03 -6.94
N SER A 361 13.11 10.33 -6.49
CA SER A 361 13.32 8.92 -6.83
C SER A 361 12.68 7.99 -5.80
N GLU A 362 12.28 6.79 -6.24
CA GLU A 362 11.54 5.85 -5.40
C GLU A 362 11.68 4.41 -5.91
N PHE A 363 11.71 3.47 -4.98
CA PHE A 363 11.79 2.03 -5.26
C PHE A 363 10.38 1.44 -5.27
N PHE A 364 10.06 0.65 -6.28
CA PHE A 364 8.75 0.03 -6.46
C PHE A 364 8.84 -1.47 -6.66
N MET A 365 7.87 -2.20 -6.10
CA MET A 365 7.73 -3.65 -6.23
C MET A 365 6.26 -4.00 -6.42
N GLN A 366 5.95 -5.02 -7.22
CA GLN A 366 4.58 -5.58 -7.23
C GLN A 366 4.30 -6.27 -5.89
N LYS A 367 3.16 -5.98 -5.27
CA LYS A 367 2.85 -6.47 -3.92
C LYS A 367 2.93 -8.00 -3.80
N SER A 368 2.56 -8.73 -4.85
CA SER A 368 2.70 -10.19 -4.95
C SER A 368 4.14 -10.70 -4.77
N LEU A 369 5.14 -9.85 -5.00
CA LEU A 369 6.54 -10.21 -4.91
C LEU A 369 7.14 -10.04 -3.52
N VAL A 370 6.39 -9.45 -2.57
CA VAL A 370 6.82 -9.29 -1.17
C VAL A 370 7.23 -10.64 -0.56
N LYS A 371 6.60 -11.74 -0.96
CA LYS A 371 6.94 -13.09 -0.47
C LYS A 371 8.38 -13.51 -0.78
N TYR A 372 8.99 -12.99 -1.84
CA TYR A 372 10.37 -13.32 -2.24
C TYR A 372 11.43 -12.55 -1.45
N LEU A 373 11.04 -11.52 -0.69
CA LEU A 373 11.97 -10.80 0.18
C LEU A 373 12.51 -11.74 1.28
N PRO A 374 13.83 -11.74 1.53
CA PRO A 374 14.44 -12.37 2.69
C PRO A 374 13.73 -11.94 3.97
N ASP A 375 13.35 -12.93 4.78
CA ASP A 375 12.59 -12.73 5.99
C ASP A 375 13.51 -12.44 7.18
N LYS A 376 13.17 -11.39 7.94
CA LYS A 376 13.86 -10.97 9.16
C LYS A 376 12.95 -11.02 10.39
N GLU A 377 11.77 -11.63 10.29
CA GLU A 377 10.79 -11.71 11.37
C GLU A 377 11.39 -12.35 12.64
N VAL A 378 12.05 -13.50 12.52
CA VAL A 378 12.67 -14.19 13.66
C VAL A 378 13.75 -13.32 14.32
N ILE A 379 14.56 -12.62 13.54
CA ILE A 379 15.63 -11.75 14.04
C ILE A 379 15.03 -10.60 14.85
N LEU A 380 14.06 -9.88 14.28
CA LEU A 380 13.41 -8.77 14.97
C LEU A 380 12.69 -9.24 16.23
N LYS A 381 11.99 -10.37 16.17
CA LYS A 381 11.30 -10.98 17.33
C LYS A 381 12.25 -11.30 18.47
N ASN A 382 13.43 -11.86 18.16
CA ASN A 382 14.44 -12.16 19.18
C ASN A 382 14.98 -10.87 19.83
N ILE A 383 15.28 -9.84 19.05
CA ILE A 383 15.72 -8.53 19.57
C ILE A 383 14.68 -7.94 20.52
N LEU A 384 13.41 -7.90 20.09
CA LEU A 384 12.32 -7.36 20.91
C LEU A 384 12.11 -8.17 22.19
N LYS A 385 12.21 -9.50 22.10
CA LYS A 385 12.11 -10.38 23.26
C LYS A 385 13.21 -10.10 24.29
N GLU A 386 14.46 -9.98 23.83
CA GLU A 386 15.59 -9.64 24.71
C GLU A 386 15.40 -8.28 25.38
N ILE A 387 14.91 -7.28 24.65
CA ILE A 387 14.60 -5.96 25.20
C ILE A 387 13.55 -6.07 26.30
N ILE A 388 12.46 -6.81 26.04
CA ILE A 388 11.38 -7.02 27.02
C ILE A 388 11.94 -7.72 28.26
N ASP A 389 12.66 -8.83 28.10
CA ASP A 389 13.13 -9.64 29.21
C ASP A 389 14.18 -8.92 30.07
N LYS A 390 15.12 -8.19 29.46
CA LYS A 390 16.09 -7.34 30.19
C LYS A 390 15.43 -6.24 31.00
N ASN A 391 14.25 -5.78 30.59
CA ASN A 391 13.57 -4.66 31.23
C ASN A 391 12.44 -5.08 32.18
N SER A 392 12.14 -6.38 32.28
CA SER A 392 11.08 -6.90 33.17
C SER A 392 11.61 -7.56 34.44
N ASN A 393 12.93 -7.58 34.63
CA ASN A 393 13.59 -7.89 35.89
C ASN A 393 14.02 -6.57 36.53
#